data_AF-A0A067MUM2-F1
#
_entry.id   AF-A0A067MUM2-F1
#
_cell.length_a   1.000
_cell.length_b   1.000
_cell.length_c   1.000
_cell.angle_alpha   90.00
_cell.angle_beta   90.00
_cell.angle_gamma   90.00
#
_symmetry.space_group_name_H-M   'P 1'
#
loop_
_entity.id
_entity.type
_entity.pdbx_description
1 polymer ?
#
loop_
_entity_poly.entity_id
_entity_poly.type
_entity_poly.pdbx_seq_one_letter_code
_entity_poly.pdbx_strand_id
1 'polypeptide(L)'
;MEGDERSESSAGSESDTRSDAASDSEHEWSPQTSVLVSLPAPTIDTAKQALADIKHILKPPQDSGPGHKDPGLDLLLRSRLEKMRMFLRFFINHKDGLGWTAASKKAVEAFERGEWRFGSGRAISLQITRVS
;
A
#
# COMPACT_ATOMS: atom_id res chain seq x y z
N MET A 1 14.16 -73.21 18.26
CA MET A 1 13.36 -73.23 19.49
C MET A 1 14.17 -72.45 20.49
N GLU A 2 13.61 -71.32 20.92
CA GLU A 2 14.00 -70.48 22.08
C GLU A 2 15.45 -69.92 22.08
N GLY A 3 15.71 -68.61 22.16
CA GLY A 3 15.12 -67.61 23.04
C GLY A 3 15.88 -67.65 24.36
N ASP A 4 16.82 -66.73 24.59
CA ASP A 4 17.45 -66.42 25.90
C ASP A 4 18.40 -65.21 25.65
N GLU A 5 17.99 -63.95 25.84
CA GLU A 5 17.84 -63.19 27.10
C GLU A 5 19.19 -62.58 27.59
N ARG A 6 19.27 -61.24 27.63
CA ARG A 6 19.15 -60.42 28.86
C ARG A 6 20.55 -60.23 29.51
N SER A 7 21.05 -59.08 29.91
CA SER A 7 20.62 -57.68 29.91
C SER A 7 21.77 -56.85 30.51
N GLU A 8 21.72 -55.54 30.27
CA GLU A 8 22.00 -54.43 31.23
C GLU A 8 23.36 -54.44 31.96
N SER A 9 24.18 -53.39 31.93
CA SER A 9 23.80 -52.07 32.43
C SER A 9 24.72 -50.97 31.87
N SER A 10 24.13 -50.07 31.09
CA SER A 10 24.73 -48.83 30.63
C SER A 10 24.72 -47.81 31.78
N ALA A 11 25.85 -47.14 32.00
CA ALA A 11 26.01 -46.12 33.04
C ALA A 11 25.00 -44.97 32.82
N GLY A 12 24.09 -44.80 33.78
CA GLY A 12 23.20 -43.65 33.87
C GLY A 12 24.01 -42.43 34.31
N SER A 13 24.19 -41.49 33.39
CA SER A 13 24.63 -40.15 33.71
C SER A 13 23.41 -39.24 33.57
N GLU A 14 22.75 -38.98 34.68
CA GLU A 14 21.67 -38.01 34.78
C GLU A 14 22.24 -36.60 34.61
N SER A 15 21.90 -35.95 33.51
CA SER A 15 22.13 -34.51 33.32
C SER A 15 20.78 -33.85 33.12
N ASP A 16 20.20 -33.39 34.22
CA ASP A 16 19.00 -32.56 34.22
C ASP A 16 19.32 -31.18 33.63
N THR A 17 19.20 -31.07 32.31
CA THR A 17 19.01 -29.79 31.64
C THR A 17 17.58 -29.32 31.90
N ARG A 18 17.38 -28.64 33.03
CA ARG A 18 16.18 -27.85 33.27
C ARG A 18 16.02 -26.83 32.14
N SER A 19 15.01 -27.09 31.32
CA SER A 19 14.47 -26.17 30.33
C SER A 19 13.66 -25.14 31.09
N ASP A 20 14.11 -23.89 31.13
CA ASP A 20 13.25 -22.79 31.53
C ASP A 20 13.06 -21.85 30.33
N ALA A 21 11.88 -22.08 29.73
CA ALA A 21 11.06 -21.18 28.94
C ALA A 21 11.79 -20.14 28.07
N ALA A 22 11.80 -20.41 26.77
CA ALA A 22 11.74 -19.33 25.78
C ALA A 22 10.57 -18.42 26.18
N SER A 23 10.90 -17.21 26.64
CA SER A 23 9.94 -16.15 26.88
C SER A 23 9.44 -15.72 25.50
N ASP A 24 8.46 -16.47 25.01
CA ASP A 24 7.64 -16.13 23.85
C ASP A 24 6.93 -14.83 24.22
N SER A 25 7.62 -13.73 23.90
CA SER A 25 7.08 -12.40 24.02
C SER A 25 6.09 -12.29 22.88
N GLU A 26 4.91 -12.87 23.10
CA GLU A 26 3.76 -12.69 22.25
C GLU A 26 3.59 -11.18 22.14
N HIS A 27 4.05 -10.64 21.00
CA HIS A 27 3.80 -9.28 20.61
C HIS A 27 2.31 -9.24 20.31
N GLU A 28 1.53 -9.10 21.38
CA GLU A 28 0.12 -8.82 21.39
C GLU A 28 -0.01 -7.54 20.58
N TRP A 29 -0.27 -7.71 19.28
CA TRP A 29 -0.76 -6.65 18.43
C TRP A 29 -2.14 -6.30 18.96
N SER A 30 -2.17 -5.56 20.07
CA SER A 30 -3.29 -4.73 20.43
C SER A 30 -3.55 -3.90 19.18
N PRO A 31 -4.67 -4.09 18.47
CA PRO A 31 -5.05 -3.15 17.45
C PRO A 31 -5.17 -1.84 18.22
N GLN A 32 -4.19 -0.94 18.03
CA GLN A 32 -4.30 0.40 18.54
C GLN A 32 -5.57 0.90 17.88
N THR A 33 -6.67 0.90 18.63
CA THR A 33 -7.93 1.56 18.29
C THR A 33 -7.59 3.03 18.28
N SER A 34 -6.88 3.42 17.24
CA SER A 34 -6.75 4.76 16.75
C SER A 34 -8.18 5.18 16.62
N VAL A 35 -8.63 6.00 17.57
CA VAL A 35 -9.94 6.65 17.54
C VAL A 35 -10.22 6.94 16.08
N LEU A 36 -11.24 6.30 15.50
CA LEU A 36 -11.66 6.53 14.13
C LEU A 36 -12.20 7.95 14.10
N VAL A 37 -11.29 8.92 14.09
CA VAL A 37 -11.58 10.31 13.84
C VAL A 37 -12.05 10.31 12.41
N SER A 38 -13.38 10.37 12.26
CA SER A 38 -14.01 10.59 10.97
C SER A 38 -13.58 11.97 10.48
N LEU A 39 -12.45 12.02 9.79
CA LEU A 39 -11.98 13.24 9.15
C LEU A 39 -13.03 13.63 8.11
N PRO A 40 -13.50 14.89 8.12
CA PRO A 40 -14.44 15.34 7.11
C PRO A 40 -13.81 15.19 5.73
N ALA A 41 -14.63 14.92 4.72
CA ALA A 41 -14.16 14.95 3.34
C ALA A 41 -13.48 16.31 3.07
N PRO A 42 -12.34 16.32 2.36
CA PRO A 42 -11.63 17.56 2.10
C PRO A 42 -12.49 18.49 1.24
N THR A 43 -12.32 19.79 1.46
CA THR A 43 -13.03 20.80 0.68
C THR A 43 -12.55 20.80 -0.77
N ILE A 44 -13.39 21.29 -1.68
CA ILE A 44 -13.05 21.38 -3.11
C ILE A 44 -11.82 22.26 -3.34
N ASP A 45 -11.63 23.32 -2.56
CA ASP A 45 -10.49 24.21 -2.72
C ASP A 45 -9.18 23.56 -2.26
N THR A 46 -9.20 22.83 -1.15
CA THR A 46 -8.06 22.00 -0.73
C THR A 46 -7.73 20.94 -1.79
N ALA A 47 -8.75 20.32 -2.41
CA ALA A 47 -8.54 19.36 -3.49
C ALA A 47 -7.93 20.00 -4.75
N LYS A 48 -8.34 21.23 -5.11
CA LYS A 48 -7.74 21.99 -6.22
C LYS A 48 -6.28 22.32 -5.94
N GLN A 49 -5.95 22.74 -4.72
CA GLN A 49 -4.59 23.03 -4.32
C GLN A 49 -3.71 21.78 -4.41
N ALA A 50 -4.15 20.68 -3.79
CA ALA A 50 -3.44 19.40 -3.87
C ALA A 50 -3.25 18.93 -5.32
N LEU A 51 -4.24 19.15 -6.19
CA LEU A 51 -4.12 18.82 -7.61
C LEU A 51 -3.06 19.67 -8.33
N ALA A 52 -2.93 20.95 -7.97
CA ALA A 52 -1.87 21.81 -8.49
C ALA A 52 -0.50 21.31 -8.02
N ASP A 53 -0.36 21.05 -6.72
CA ASP A 53 0.90 20.57 -6.12
C ASP A 53 1.36 19.26 -6.76
N ILE A 54 0.45 18.29 -6.93
CA ILE A 54 0.78 17.01 -7.59
C ILE A 54 1.21 17.23 -9.06
N LYS A 55 0.62 18.19 -9.78
CA LYS A 55 1.06 18.51 -11.15
C LYS A 55 2.49 19.06 -11.16
N HIS A 56 2.83 19.93 -10.21
CA HIS A 56 4.18 20.47 -10.06
C HIS A 56 5.20 19.40 -9.69
N ILE A 57 4.83 18.44 -8.84
CA ILE A 57 5.71 17.31 -8.48
C ILE A 57 5.92 16.36 -9.67
N LEU A 58 4.85 16.02 -10.40
CA LEU A 58 4.93 15.11 -11.54
C LEU A 58 5.64 15.72 -12.75
N LYS A 59 5.52 17.04 -12.91
CA LYS A 59 6.03 17.80 -14.04
C LYS A 59 6.59 19.13 -13.55
N PRO A 60 7.76 19.12 -12.90
CA PRO A 60 8.38 20.35 -12.44
C PRO A 60 8.76 21.23 -13.64
N PRO A 61 8.52 22.55 -13.55
CA PRO A 61 8.99 23.49 -14.56
C PRO A 61 10.50 23.40 -14.73
N GLN A 62 10.97 23.58 -15.96
CA GLN A 62 12.39 23.68 -16.24
C GLN A 62 12.88 25.12 -15.98
N ASP A 63 14.03 25.29 -15.33
CA ASP A 63 14.59 26.62 -15.01
C ASP A 63 14.97 27.43 -16.26
N SER A 64 15.14 26.77 -17.40
CA SER A 64 15.53 27.40 -18.66
C SER A 64 14.96 26.64 -19.85
N GLY A 65 14.19 27.34 -20.68
CA GLY A 65 13.63 26.81 -21.92
C GLY A 65 12.27 26.11 -21.77
N PRO A 66 11.62 25.78 -22.90
CA PRO A 66 10.36 25.07 -22.93
C PRO A 66 10.58 23.60 -22.56
N GLY A 67 9.90 23.11 -21.52
CA GLY A 67 10.01 21.73 -21.12
C GLY A 67 9.64 21.49 -19.65
N HIS A 68 9.64 20.22 -19.27
CA HIS A 68 9.55 19.80 -17.87
C HIS A 68 10.79 18.98 -17.56
N LYS A 69 11.35 19.19 -16.36
CA LYS A 69 12.43 18.34 -15.87
C LYS A 69 11.88 16.97 -15.51
N ASP A 70 12.70 15.93 -15.66
CA ASP A 70 12.38 14.63 -15.06
C ASP A 70 12.52 14.77 -13.54
N PRO A 71 11.44 14.55 -12.76
CA PRO A 71 11.51 14.71 -11.31
C PRO A 71 12.28 13.58 -10.61
N GLY A 72 12.78 12.57 -11.33
CA GLY A 72 13.55 11.47 -10.75
C GLY A 72 12.74 10.63 -9.75
N LEU A 73 11.41 10.62 -9.90
CA LEU A 73 10.51 9.89 -9.00
C LEU A 73 10.57 8.40 -9.29
N ASP A 74 10.60 7.60 -8.23
CA ASP A 74 10.39 6.17 -8.34
C ASP A 74 9.07 5.84 -9.07
N LEU A 75 9.07 4.76 -9.85
CA LEU A 75 7.93 4.38 -10.70
C LEU A 75 6.66 4.13 -9.87
N LEU A 76 6.79 3.56 -8.67
CA LEU A 76 5.66 3.31 -7.78
C LEU A 76 5.08 4.63 -7.27
N LEU A 77 5.94 5.54 -6.82
CA LEU A 77 5.55 6.87 -6.34
C LEU A 77 4.88 7.68 -7.45
N ARG A 78 5.47 7.68 -8.66
CA ARG A 78 4.91 8.34 -9.84
C ARG A 78 3.54 7.78 -10.20
N SER A 79 3.38 6.46 -10.21
CA SER A 79 2.09 5.80 -10.46
C SER A 79 1.04 6.20 -9.40
N ARG A 80 1.44 6.25 -8.12
CA ARG A 80 0.56 6.68 -7.03
C ARG A 80 0.10 8.13 -7.18
N LEU A 81 1.00 9.04 -7.53
CA LEU A 81 0.70 10.45 -7.74
C LEU A 81 -0.22 10.68 -8.95
N GLU A 82 -0.03 9.96 -10.05
CA GLU A 82 -0.95 10.01 -11.20
C GLU A 82 -2.34 9.50 -10.83
N LYS A 83 -2.44 8.45 -10.00
CA LYS A 83 -3.72 7.97 -9.45
C LYS A 83 -4.42 9.02 -8.60
N MET A 84 -3.68 9.66 -7.68
CA MET A 84 -4.21 10.74 -6.84
C MET A 84 -4.66 11.93 -7.68
N ARG A 85 -3.87 12.34 -8.67
CA ARG A 85 -4.21 13.42 -9.60
C ARG A 85 -5.53 13.15 -10.34
N MET A 86 -5.73 11.93 -10.82
CA MET A 86 -6.94 11.54 -11.55
C MET A 86 -8.16 11.51 -10.63
N PHE A 87 -8.01 10.91 -9.45
CA PHE A 87 -9.03 10.90 -8.42
C PHE A 87 -9.49 12.33 -8.04
N LEU A 88 -8.55 13.23 -7.74
CA LEU A 88 -8.86 14.62 -7.40
C LEU A 88 -9.56 15.34 -8.55
N ARG A 89 -9.18 15.05 -9.80
CA ARG A 89 -9.85 15.62 -10.98
C ARG A 89 -11.30 15.15 -11.10
N PHE A 90 -11.63 13.91 -10.73
CA PHE A 90 -13.01 13.45 -10.68
C PHE A 90 -13.78 14.09 -9.52
N PHE A 91 -13.14 14.23 -8.36
CA PHE A 91 -13.74 14.87 -7.19
C PHE A 91 -14.09 16.35 -7.46
N ILE A 92 -13.20 17.10 -8.13
CA ILE A 92 -13.40 18.53 -8.43
C ILE A 92 -14.43 18.78 -9.54
N ASN A 93 -14.43 17.96 -10.61
CA ASN A 93 -15.26 18.21 -11.81
C ASN A 93 -16.71 17.70 -11.71
N HIS A 94 -17.14 17.22 -10.54
CA HIS A 94 -18.48 16.71 -10.40
C HIS A 94 -19.50 17.82 -10.14
N LYS A 95 -20.42 18.02 -11.09
CA LYS A 95 -21.49 19.02 -11.03
C LYS A 95 -22.47 18.78 -9.87
N ASP A 96 -22.60 17.53 -9.43
CA ASP A 96 -23.59 17.11 -8.43
C ASP A 96 -22.97 16.91 -7.03
N GLY A 97 -21.71 17.30 -6.84
CA GLY A 97 -21.00 17.05 -5.58
C GLY A 97 -20.89 15.56 -5.28
N LEU A 98 -20.42 14.75 -6.25
CA LEU A 98 -20.12 13.34 -5.96
C LEU A 98 -19.19 13.29 -4.76
N GLY A 99 -19.72 12.77 -3.66
CA GLY A 99 -18.96 12.57 -2.45
C GLY A 99 -17.69 11.77 -2.74
N TRP A 100 -16.71 11.92 -1.84
CA TRP A 100 -15.40 11.30 -1.91
C TRP A 100 -15.43 9.83 -2.40
N THR A 101 -16.39 9.05 -1.93
CA THR A 101 -16.61 7.64 -2.29
C THR A 101 -16.93 7.44 -3.77
N ALA A 102 -17.81 8.25 -4.34
CA ALA A 102 -18.22 8.10 -5.73
C ALA A 102 -17.14 8.57 -6.71
N ALA A 103 -16.40 9.62 -6.36
CA ALA A 103 -15.19 10.01 -7.09
C ALA A 103 -14.12 8.92 -7.04
N SER A 104 -13.97 8.25 -5.89
CA SER A 104 -13.02 7.13 -5.72
C SER A 104 -13.39 5.96 -6.62
N LYS A 105 -14.66 5.55 -6.61
CA LYS A 105 -15.16 4.47 -7.48
C LYS A 105 -14.91 4.76 -8.96
N LYS A 106 -15.24 5.98 -9.40
CA LYS A 106 -15.04 6.40 -10.80
C LYS A 106 -13.56 6.41 -11.19
N ALA A 107 -12.68 6.79 -10.28
CA ALA A 107 -11.23 6.72 -10.51
C ALA A 107 -10.77 5.27 -10.70
N VAL A 108 -11.20 4.36 -9.82
CA VAL A 108 -10.85 2.92 -9.92
C VAL A 108 -11.33 2.34 -11.24
N GLU A 109 -12.58 2.56 -11.62
CA GLU A 109 -13.11 2.05 -12.90
C GLU A 109 -12.31 2.58 -14.10
N ALA A 110 -11.90 3.85 -14.07
CA ALA A 110 -11.08 4.43 -15.14
C ALA A 110 -9.67 3.81 -15.20
N PHE A 111 -9.11 3.37 -14.06
CA PHE A 111 -7.85 2.63 -14.02
C PHE A 111 -8.00 1.21 -14.56
N GLU A 112 -9.05 0.51 -14.16
CA GLU A 112 -9.31 -0.88 -14.56
C GLU A 112 -9.60 -1.01 -16.05
N ARG A 113 -10.35 -0.06 -16.62
CA ARG A 113 -10.70 -0.08 -18.05
C ARG A 113 -9.50 0.19 -18.97
N GLY A 114 -8.33 0.58 -18.44
CA GLY A 114 -7.16 0.92 -19.26
C GLY A 114 -7.43 2.08 -20.22
N GLU A 115 -8.52 2.83 -20.03
CA GLU A 115 -8.89 4.03 -20.80
C GLU A 115 -7.88 5.18 -20.63
N TRP A 116 -6.84 4.93 -19.85
CA TRP A 116 -5.75 5.82 -19.60
C TRP A 116 -4.62 5.65 -20.62
N ARG A 117 -4.53 6.61 -21.56
CA ARG A 117 -3.37 6.79 -22.42
C ARG A 117 -2.35 7.68 -21.71
N PHE A 118 -1.37 7.07 -21.04
CA PHE A 118 -0.11 7.76 -20.76
C PHE A 118 0.52 8.15 -22.10
N GLY A 119 0.72 9.45 -22.33
CA GLY A 119 1.77 9.87 -23.25
C GLY A 119 3.10 9.42 -22.66
N SER A 120 3.80 8.53 -23.37
CA SER A 120 4.94 7.69 -22.94
C SER A 120 4.51 6.30 -22.44
N GLY A 121 4.89 5.29 -23.23
CA GLY A 121 4.38 3.94 -23.22
C GLY A 121 4.70 3.13 -21.97
N ARG A 122 4.04 1.96 -21.94
CA ARG A 122 4.01 0.90 -20.91
C ARG A 122 2.87 1.07 -19.90
N ALA A 123 1.75 0.44 -20.27
CA ALA A 123 0.63 0.13 -19.40
C ALA A 123 1.15 -0.75 -18.23
N ILE A 124 1.18 -0.18 -17.02
CA ILE A 124 1.37 -0.96 -15.81
C ILE A 124 -0.02 -1.50 -15.43
N SER A 125 -0.34 -2.70 -15.92
CA SER A 125 -1.49 -3.49 -15.43
C SER A 125 -1.18 -3.93 -14.00
N LEU A 126 -1.66 -3.17 -13.02
CA LEU A 126 -1.72 -3.63 -11.63
C LEU A 126 -2.96 -4.50 -11.49
N GLN A 127 -2.77 -5.81 -11.59
CA GLN A 127 -3.77 -6.81 -11.20
C GLN A 127 -3.97 -6.67 -9.68
N ILE A 128 -5.12 -6.13 -9.26
CA ILE A 128 -5.53 -6.18 -7.86
C ILE A 128 -6.09 -7.58 -7.62
N THR A 129 -5.28 -8.45 -7.02
CA THR A 129 -5.71 -9.79 -6.63
C THR A 129 -6.69 -9.67 -5.45
N ARG A 130 -7.97 -9.95 -5.73
CA ARG A 130 -9.02 -10.06 -4.72
C ARG A 130 -8.82 -11.37 -3.96
N VAL A 131 -8.45 -11.28 -2.67
CA VAL A 131 -8.54 -12.40 -1.74
C VAL A 131 -10.03 -12.52 -1.35
N SER A 132 -10.58 -13.71 -1.57
CA SER A 132 -11.97 -14.07 -1.26
C SER A 132 -12.10 -14.68 0.12
#